data_AF-A0A3P6TGB1-F1
#
_entry.id   AF-A0A3P6TGB1-F1
#
_cell.length_a   1.000
_cell.length_b   1.000
_cell.length_c   1.000
_cell.angle_alpha   90.00
_cell.angle_beta   90.00
_cell.angle_gamma   90.00
#
_symmetry.space_group_name_H-M   'P 1'
#
loop_
_entity.id
_entity.type
_entity.pdbx_description
1 polymer ?
#
loop_
_entity_poly.entity_id
_entity_poly.type
_entity_poly.pdbx_seq_one_letter_code
_entity_poly.pdbx_strand_id
1 'polypeptide(L)'
;MKELLHLKERCGDIKQDAIAINTQIQAASEDISKKSAEIVKYRKLVKNASTAIDQISVCLPVLENYARLQELMQLKKYYQALKVLEELEHTHLALVEKYRFTQILAKTMAPVRNEIKAKVCCRLIYL
;
A
#
# COMPACT_ATOMS: atom_id res chain seq x y z
N MET A 1 37.74 14.40 64.90
CA MET A 1 36.37 14.95 64.79
C MET A 1 36.12 15.68 63.47
N LYS A 2 37.02 16.57 63.00
CA LYS A 2 36.88 17.28 61.71
C LYS A 2 36.81 16.36 60.48
N GLU A 3 37.65 15.34 60.39
CA GLU A 3 37.67 14.44 59.21
C GLU A 3 36.37 13.64 59.03
N LEU A 4 35.78 13.15 60.12
CA LEU A 4 34.48 12.45 60.08
C LEU A 4 33.34 13.37 59.59
N LEU A 5 33.41 14.66 59.93
CA LEU A 5 32.43 15.65 59.48
C LEU A 5 32.54 15.88 57.97
N HIS A 6 33.77 16.02 57.48
CA HIS A 6 34.10 16.18 56.07
C HIS A 6 33.73 14.93 55.24
N LEU A 7 33.94 13.74 55.82
CA LEU A 7 33.55 12.46 55.20
C LEU A 7 32.02 12.34 55.10
N LYS A 8 31.30 12.76 56.14
CA LYS A 8 29.83 12.78 56.16
C LYS A 8 29.26 13.73 55.11
N GLU A 9 29.86 14.90 54.94
CA GLU A 9 29.47 15.89 53.93
C GLU A 9 29.67 15.34 52.51
N ARG A 10 30.86 14.78 52.20
CA ARG A 10 31.12 14.13 50.91
C ARG A 10 30.17 12.96 50.62
N CYS A 11 29.85 12.13 51.62
CA CYS A 11 28.85 11.08 51.44
C CYS A 11 27.45 11.65 51.16
N GLY A 12 27.12 12.81 51.73
CA GLY A 12 25.90 13.55 51.44
C GLY A 12 25.84 14.01 49.99
N ASP A 13 26.92 14.64 49.50
CA ASP A 13 27.03 15.13 48.13
C ASP A 13 26.91 13.98 47.12
N ILE A 14 27.66 12.90 47.32
CA ILE A 14 27.61 11.71 46.46
C ILE A 14 26.20 11.10 46.43
N LYS A 15 25.52 11.07 47.59
CA LYS A 15 24.14 10.59 47.65
C LYS A 15 23.20 11.49 46.85
N GLN A 16 23.37 12.81 46.95
CA GLN A 16 22.56 13.79 46.22
C GLN A 16 22.78 13.65 44.70
N ASP A 17 24.04 13.51 44.27
CA ASP A 17 24.41 13.29 42.87
C ASP A 17 23.85 11.97 42.35
N ALA A 18 23.95 10.89 43.12
CA ALA A 18 23.38 9.59 42.76
C ALA A 18 21.86 9.66 42.58
N ILE A 19 21.16 10.39 43.44
CA ILE A 19 19.70 10.63 43.30
C ILE A 19 19.43 11.44 42.04
N ALA A 20 20.16 12.53 41.80
CA ALA A 20 19.97 13.38 40.62
C ALA A 20 20.19 12.61 39.31
N ILE A 21 21.27 11.84 39.22
CA ILE A 21 21.57 10.98 38.07
C ILE A 21 20.47 9.94 37.89
N ASN A 22 20.03 9.28 38.96
CA ASN A 22 18.96 8.30 38.88
C ASN A 22 17.65 8.91 38.38
N THR A 23 17.28 10.10 38.84
CA THR A 23 16.09 10.82 38.36
C THR A 23 16.22 11.17 36.87
N GLN A 24 17.38 11.63 36.42
CA GLN A 24 17.62 11.91 35.00
C GLN A 24 17.53 10.66 34.13
N ILE A 25 18.10 9.53 34.60
CA ILE A 25 18.02 8.24 33.91
C ILE A 25 16.57 7.77 33.82
N GLN A 26 15.79 7.89 34.89
CA GLN A 26 14.38 7.50 34.90
C GLN A 26 13.57 8.33 33.90
N ALA A 27 13.75 9.65 33.87
CA ALA A 27 13.09 10.52 32.90
C ALA A 27 13.46 10.16 31.45
N ALA A 28 14.76 9.98 31.17
CA ALA A 28 15.22 9.59 29.84
C ALA A 28 14.68 8.21 29.41
N SER A 29 14.62 7.25 30.35
CA SER A 29 14.07 5.92 30.12
C SER A 29 12.58 5.96 29.78
N GLU A 30 11.81 6.82 30.46
CA GLU A 30 10.38 7.01 30.17
C GLU A 30 10.17 7.60 28.77
N ASP A 31 10.97 8.60 28.39
CA ASP A 31 10.91 9.20 27.05
C ASP A 31 11.29 8.22 25.95
N ILE A 32 12.33 7.41 26.16
CA ILE A 32 12.73 6.35 25.23
C ILE A 32 11.60 5.31 25.09
N SER A 33 10.97 4.93 26.20
CA SER A 33 9.86 3.98 26.20
C SER A 33 8.66 4.50 25.40
N LYS A 34 8.32 5.79 25.54
CA LYS A 34 7.29 6.46 24.75
C LYS A 34 7.62 6.44 23.25
N LYS A 35 8.82 6.85 22.87
CA LYS A 35 9.27 6.83 21.46
C LYS A 35 9.30 5.42 20.88
N SER A 36 9.71 4.42 21.65
CA SER A 36 9.68 3.01 21.23
C SER A 36 8.27 2.55 20.90
N ALA A 37 7.29 2.87 21.75
CA ALA A 37 5.88 2.56 21.49
C ALA A 37 5.35 3.25 20.23
N GLU A 38 5.74 4.50 19.99
CA GLU A 38 5.40 5.21 18.75
C GLU A 38 5.99 4.55 17.51
N ILE A 39 7.27 4.15 17.55
CA ILE A 39 7.94 3.46 16.44
C ILE A 39 7.19 2.16 16.08
N VAL A 40 6.76 1.39 17.07
CA VAL A 40 5.97 0.17 16.83
C VAL A 40 4.65 0.50 16.11
N LYS A 41 3.96 1.57 16.51
CA LYS A 41 2.74 2.03 15.82
C LYS A 41 3.03 2.45 14.39
N TYR A 42 4.07 3.25 14.15
CA TYR A 42 4.46 3.69 12.81
C TYR A 42 4.86 2.53 11.91
N ARG A 43 5.58 1.52 12.41
CA ARG A 43 5.92 0.31 11.63
C ARG A 43 4.67 -0.43 11.16
N LYS A 44 3.64 -0.52 12.01
CA LYS A 44 2.35 -1.12 11.61
C LYS A 44 1.68 -0.29 10.51
N LEU A 45 1.68 1.03 10.63
CA LEU A 45 1.12 1.94 9.63
C LEU A 45 1.85 1.79 8.28
N VAL A 46 3.19 1.82 8.29
CA VAL A 46 4.01 1.64 7.09
C VAL A 46 3.75 0.28 6.46
N LYS A 47 3.67 -0.80 7.25
CA LYS A 47 3.33 -2.13 6.73
C LYS A 47 1.95 -2.14 6.05
N ASN A 48 0.94 -1.57 6.69
CA ASN A 48 -0.40 -1.49 6.12
C ASN A 48 -0.42 -0.68 4.82
N ALA A 49 0.29 0.45 4.79
CA ALA A 49 0.42 1.30 3.61
C ALA A 49 1.13 0.57 2.46
N SER A 50 2.25 -0.11 2.74
CA SER A 50 2.96 -0.94 1.76
C SER A 50 2.07 -2.02 1.19
N THR A 51 1.35 -2.76 2.05
CA THR A 51 0.41 -3.79 1.59
C THR A 51 -0.68 -3.22 0.70
N ALA A 52 -1.23 -2.05 1.04
CA ALA A 52 -2.23 -1.38 0.20
C ALA A 52 -1.65 -0.96 -1.16
N ILE A 53 -0.44 -0.39 -1.18
CA ILE A 53 0.27 -0.04 -2.42
C ILE A 53 0.49 -1.28 -3.28
N ASP A 54 0.94 -2.39 -2.70
CA ASP A 54 1.18 -3.62 -3.44
C ASP A 54 -0.13 -4.16 -4.06
N GLN A 55 -1.21 -4.19 -3.28
CA GLN A 55 -2.52 -4.63 -3.78
C GLN A 55 -3.05 -3.74 -4.91
N ILE A 56 -2.88 -2.41 -4.80
CA ILE A 56 -3.31 -1.46 -5.84
C ILE A 56 -2.44 -1.61 -7.10
N SER A 57 -1.13 -1.77 -6.93
CA SER A 57 -0.18 -1.91 -8.04
C SER A 57 -0.49 -3.14 -8.91
N VAL A 58 -0.91 -4.24 -8.29
CA VAL A 58 -1.35 -5.44 -9.03
C VAL A 58 -2.63 -5.19 -9.82
N CYS A 59 -3.51 -4.29 -9.36
CA CYS A 59 -4.76 -3.97 -10.03
C CYS A 59 -4.61 -2.94 -11.16
N LEU A 60 -3.54 -2.13 -11.14
CA LEU A 60 -3.38 -1.01 -12.07
C LEU A 60 -3.34 -1.44 -13.55
N PRO A 61 -2.60 -2.50 -13.96
CA PRO A 61 -2.57 -2.92 -15.36
C PRO A 61 -3.94 -3.34 -15.89
N VAL A 62 -4.83 -3.87 -15.04
CA VAL A 62 -6.19 -4.26 -15.42
C VAL A 62 -7.01 -3.03 -15.79
N LEU A 63 -6.91 -1.97 -14.98
CA LEU A 63 -7.62 -0.72 -15.20
C LEU A 63 -7.08 0.03 -16.41
N GLU A 64 -5.75 0.08 -16.58
CA GLU A 64 -5.09 0.72 -17.73
C GLU A 64 -5.44 0.01 -19.04
N ASN A 65 -5.37 -1.32 -19.08
CA ASN A 65 -5.74 -2.07 -20.29
C ASN A 65 -7.24 -1.93 -20.59
N TYR A 66 -8.10 -1.87 -19.57
CA TYR A 66 -9.52 -1.62 -19.81
C TYR A 66 -9.78 -0.21 -20.35
N ALA A 67 -9.12 0.82 -19.82
CA ALA A 67 -9.20 2.18 -20.38
C ALA A 67 -8.73 2.21 -21.83
N ARG A 68 -7.58 1.57 -22.12
CA ARG A 68 -7.05 1.43 -23.48
C ARG A 68 -8.01 0.68 -24.40
N LEU A 69 -8.69 -0.35 -23.93
CA LEU A 69 -9.71 -1.06 -24.69
C LEU A 69 -10.84 -0.11 -25.10
N GLN A 70 -11.35 0.70 -24.17
CA GLN A 70 -12.39 1.69 -24.46
C GLN A 70 -11.94 2.73 -25.49
N GLU A 71 -10.69 3.21 -25.41
CA GLU A 71 -10.11 4.12 -26.40
C GLU A 71 -10.01 3.47 -27.79
N LEU A 72 -9.54 2.22 -27.88
CA LEU A 72 -9.46 1.49 -29.15
C LEU A 72 -10.84 1.26 -29.78
N MET A 73 -11.86 1.03 -28.94
CA MET A 73 -13.25 0.94 -29.37
C MET A 73 -13.76 2.26 -29.96
N GLN A 74 -13.48 3.40 -29.30
CA GLN A 74 -13.81 4.74 -29.80
C GLN A 74 -13.12 5.04 -31.14
N LEU A 75 -11.85 4.67 -31.26
CA LEU A 75 -11.05 4.84 -32.48
C LEU A 75 -11.41 3.84 -33.60
N LYS A 76 -12.41 2.97 -33.39
CA LYS A 76 -12.84 1.92 -34.33
C LYS A 76 -11.71 0.95 -34.71
N LYS A 77 -10.69 0.80 -33.86
CA LYS A 77 -9.58 -0.13 -34.01
C LYS A 77 -9.95 -1.50 -33.44
N TYR A 78 -11.02 -2.09 -33.97
CA TYR A 78 -11.68 -3.27 -33.40
C TYR A 78 -10.79 -4.51 -33.26
N TYR A 79 -9.84 -4.72 -34.19
CA TYR A 79 -8.89 -5.82 -34.09
C TYR A 79 -7.91 -5.65 -32.92
N GLN A 80 -7.38 -4.45 -32.73
CA GLN A 80 -6.51 -4.15 -31.59
C GLN A 80 -7.28 -4.20 -30.28
N ALA A 81 -8.52 -3.71 -30.27
CA ALA A 81 -9.43 -3.81 -29.13
C ALA A 81 -9.68 -5.27 -28.74
N LEU A 82 -9.95 -6.15 -29.72
CA LEU A 82 -10.15 -7.57 -29.46
C LEU A 82 -8.93 -8.23 -28.82
N LYS A 83 -7.72 -7.90 -29.30
CA LYS A 83 -6.48 -8.42 -28.74
C LYS A 83 -6.30 -8.02 -27.27
N VAL A 84 -6.54 -6.75 -26.93
CA VAL A 84 -6.47 -6.26 -25.54
C VAL A 84 -7.54 -6.91 -24.66
N LEU A 85 -8.74 -7.13 -25.22
CA LEU A 85 -9.83 -7.81 -24.50
C LEU A 85 -9.46 -9.26 -24.15
N GLU A 86 -8.85 -10.00 -25.07
CA GLU A 86 -8.41 -11.38 -24.82
C GLU A 86 -7.29 -11.44 -23.78
N GLU A 87 -6.34 -10.50 -23.82
CA GLU A 87 -5.27 -10.38 -22.82
C GLU A 87 -5.81 -10.05 -21.42
N LEU A 88 -6.82 -9.17 -21.33
CA LEU A 88 -7.52 -8.88 -20.07
C LEU A 88 -8.22 -10.10 -19.48
N GLU A 89 -8.93 -10.88 -20.30
CA GLU A 89 -9.67 -12.07 -19.87
C GLU A 89 -8.74 -13.21 -19.41
N HIS A 90 -7.67 -13.47 -20.17
CA HIS A 90 -6.85 -14.66 -19.96
C HIS A 90 -5.62 -14.46 -19.06
N THR A 91 -5.06 -13.24 -18.99
CA THR A 91 -3.80 -12.99 -18.30
C THR A 91 -3.99 -12.17 -17.03
N HIS A 92 -4.78 -11.10 -17.10
CA HIS A 92 -4.82 -10.12 -16.00
C HIS A 92 -5.92 -10.41 -14.98
N LEU A 93 -7.13 -10.79 -15.41
CA LEU A 93 -8.27 -10.97 -14.48
C LEU A 93 -8.09 -12.15 -13.51
N ALA A 94 -7.45 -13.24 -13.93
CA ALA A 94 -7.17 -14.38 -13.07
C ALA A 94 -6.31 -14.01 -11.84
N LEU A 95 -5.40 -13.03 -11.99
CA LEU A 95 -4.50 -12.60 -10.93
C LEU A 95 -5.20 -11.74 -9.85
N VAL A 96 -6.38 -11.21 -10.17
CA VAL A 96 -7.10 -10.22 -9.35
C VAL A 96 -8.56 -10.63 -9.07
N GLU A 97 -8.92 -11.90 -9.25
CA GLU A 97 -10.30 -12.40 -9.11
C GLU A 97 -10.89 -12.18 -7.69
N LYS A 98 -10.02 -12.13 -6.68
CA LYS A 98 -10.39 -11.88 -5.28
C LYS A 98 -11.06 -10.51 -5.05
N TYR A 99 -10.89 -9.56 -5.97
CA TYR A 99 -11.48 -8.23 -5.83
C TYR A 99 -12.86 -8.15 -6.46
N ARG A 100 -13.82 -7.56 -5.74
CA ARG A 100 -15.20 -7.44 -6.24
C ARG A 100 -15.32 -6.67 -7.56
N PHE A 101 -14.47 -5.66 -7.79
CA PHE A 101 -14.53 -4.86 -9.01
C PHE A 101 -14.13 -5.66 -10.27
N THR A 102 -13.24 -6.64 -10.14
CA THR A 102 -12.75 -7.45 -11.28
C THR A 102 -13.81 -8.46 -11.71
N GLN A 103 -14.62 -8.96 -10.78
CA GLN A 103 -15.80 -9.77 -11.07
C GLN A 103 -16.86 -8.98 -11.85
N ILE A 104 -17.06 -7.71 -11.51
CA ILE A 104 -17.95 -6.82 -12.26
C ILE A 104 -17.36 -6.58 -13.65
N LEU A 105 -16.07 -6.28 -13.73
CA LEU A 105 -15.36 -6.04 -14.99
C LEU A 105 -15.47 -7.24 -15.94
N ALA A 106 -15.24 -8.45 -15.44
CA ALA A 106 -15.35 -9.69 -16.20
C ALA A 106 -16.74 -9.87 -16.84
N LYS A 107 -17.82 -9.50 -16.12
CA LYS A 107 -19.19 -9.55 -16.67
C LYS A 107 -19.41 -8.59 -17.83
N THR A 108 -18.65 -7.49 -17.90
CA THR A 108 -18.74 -6.52 -19.00
C THR A 108 -18.01 -6.96 -20.27
N MET A 109 -17.13 -7.96 -20.18
CA MET A 109 -16.29 -8.41 -21.30
C MET A 109 -17.11 -9.06 -22.43
N ALA A 110 -18.07 -9.93 -22.09
CA ALA A 110 -18.93 -10.58 -23.08
C ALA A 110 -19.77 -9.58 -23.92
N PRO A 111 -20.43 -8.57 -23.31
CA PRO A 111 -21.05 -7.47 -24.06
C PRO A 111 -20.09 -6.74 -25.00
N VAL A 112 -18.89 -6.36 -24.53
CA VAL A 112 -17.88 -5.66 -25.36
C VAL A 112 -17.40 -6.54 -26.52
N ARG A 113 -17.19 -7.84 -26.28
CA ARG A 113 -16.85 -8.82 -27.31
C ARG A 113 -17.94 -8.89 -28.40
N ASN A 114 -19.21 -8.91 -28.01
CA ASN A 114 -20.32 -8.94 -28.94
C ASN A 114 -20.44 -7.63 -29.73
N GLU A 115 -20.18 -6.49 -29.08
CA GLU A 115 -20.13 -5.19 -29.76
C GLU A 115 -19.04 -5.16 -30.83
N ILE A 116 -17.82 -5.60 -30.49
CA ILE A 116 -16.70 -5.72 -31.44
C ILE A 116 -17.12 -6.58 -32.64
N LYS A 117 -17.67 -7.77 -32.38
CA LYS A 117 -18.13 -8.69 -33.45
C LYS A 117 -19.18 -8.05 -34.34
N ALA A 118 -20.17 -7.36 -33.77
CA ALA A 118 -21.22 -6.68 -34.53
C ALA A 118 -20.63 -5.57 -35.42
N LYS A 119 -19.73 -4.74 -34.89
CA LYS A 119 -19.09 -3.65 -35.63
C LYS A 119 -18.17 -4.15 -36.75
N VAL A 120 -17.47 -5.26 -36.54
CA VAL A 120 -16.66 -5.91 -37.59
C VAL A 120 -17.54 -6.53 -38.67
N CYS A 121 -18.62 -7.23 -38.28
CA CYS A 121 -19.55 -7.87 -39.21
C CYS A 121 -20.28 -6.85 -40.10
N CYS A 122 -20.79 -5.76 -39.53
CA CYS A 122 -21.40 -4.69 -40.32
C CYS A 122 -20.42 -4.06 -41.32
N ARG A 123 -19.11 -4.02 -41.03
CA ARG A 123 -18.11 -3.44 -41.94
C ARG A 123 -17.80 -4.34 -43.14
N LEU A 124 -18.04 -5.64 -43.04
CA LEU A 124 -17.93 -6.60 -44.15
C LEU A 124 -19.18 -6.65 -45.05
N ILE A 125 -20.29 -6.03 -44.64
CA ILE A 125 -21.52 -5.92 -45.43
C ILE A 125 -21.55 -4.61 -46.25
N TYR A 126 -20.71 -3.62 -45.89
CA TYR A 126 -20.61 -2.31 -46.55
C TYR A 126 -19.29 -2.10 -47.34
N LEU A 127 -18.56 -3.19 -47.63
CA LEU A 127 -17.40 -3.27 -48.52
C LEU A 127 -17.67 -4.38 -49.54
#